data_AF-A0A960M6W5-F1
#
_entry.id   AF-A0A960M6W5-F1
#
_cell.length_a   1.000
_cell.length_b   1.000
_cell.length_c   1.000
_cell.angle_alpha   90.00
_cell.angle_beta   90.00
_cell.angle_gamma   90.00
#
_symmetry.space_group_name_H-M   'P 1'
#
loop_
_entity.id
_entity.type
_entity.pdbx_description
1 polymer ?
#
loop_
_entity_poly.entity_id
_entity_poly.type
_entity_poly.pdbx_seq_one_letter_code
_entity_poly.pdbx_strand_id
1 'polypeptide(L)'
;MTIKKITRKKKDPAVKTSQELLTDAFIKSGGKTTQESESYNSDENALDSRFTLRISSKIIQKIDGQRKKRVGVFSRNSWILEAIEEKLKSK
;
A
#
# COMPACT_ATOMS: atom_id res chain seq x y z
N MET A 1 -62.34 -28.24 -15.65
CA MET A 1 -61.42 -27.18 -15.17
C MET A 1 -60.02 -27.54 -15.67
N THR A 2 -59.44 -26.73 -16.56
CA THR A 2 -58.16 -27.04 -17.21
C THR A 2 -57.03 -26.28 -16.50
N ILE A 3 -56.10 -27.01 -15.88
CA ILE A 3 -54.97 -26.43 -15.15
C ILE A 3 -53.88 -26.03 -16.15
N LYS A 4 -53.60 -24.73 -16.30
CA LYS A 4 -52.46 -24.23 -17.09
C LYS A 4 -51.16 -24.50 -16.33
N LYS A 5 -50.25 -25.29 -16.90
CA LYS A 5 -48.88 -25.47 -16.40
C LYS A 5 -48.09 -24.18 -16.57
N ILE A 6 -47.55 -23.65 -15.47
CA ILE A 6 -46.56 -22.55 -15.48
C ILE A 6 -45.22 -23.13 -15.92
N THR A 7 -44.74 -22.76 -17.11
CA THR A 7 -43.39 -23.08 -17.55
C THR A 7 -42.47 -21.91 -17.22
N ARG A 8 -41.42 -22.17 -16.42
CA ARG A 8 -40.36 -21.18 -16.15
C ARG A 8 -39.49 -21.04 -17.40
N LYS A 9 -39.26 -19.82 -17.87
CA LYS A 9 -38.24 -19.54 -18.90
C LYS A 9 -36.86 -19.86 -18.31
N LYS A 10 -36.05 -20.66 -19.02
CA LYS A 10 -34.64 -20.87 -18.68
C LYS A 10 -33.91 -19.54 -18.88
N LYS A 11 -33.22 -19.07 -17.84
CA LYS A 11 -32.31 -17.92 -17.90
C LYS A 11 -31.06 -18.36 -18.66
N ASP A 12 -30.76 -17.71 -19.77
CA ASP A 12 -29.50 -17.91 -20.50
C ASP A 12 -28.31 -17.67 -19.56
N PRO A 13 -27.17 -18.38 -19.73
CA PRO A 13 -26.05 -18.28 -18.81
C PRO A 13 -25.53 -16.84 -18.82
N ALA A 14 -25.77 -16.14 -17.72
CA ALA A 14 -25.32 -14.77 -17.54
C ALA A 14 -23.80 -14.74 -17.73
N VAL A 15 -23.34 -13.83 -18.60
CA VAL A 15 -21.92 -13.50 -18.74
C VAL A 15 -21.45 -13.03 -17.36
N LYS A 16 -20.65 -13.88 -16.69
CA LYS A 16 -20.17 -13.61 -15.34
C LYS A 16 -19.31 -12.36 -15.36
N THR A 17 -19.63 -11.43 -14.46
CA THR A 17 -18.86 -10.19 -14.30
C THR A 17 -17.46 -10.52 -13.78
N SER A 18 -16.43 -9.74 -14.13
CA SER A 18 -15.03 -10.02 -13.75
C SER A 18 -14.84 -10.24 -12.24
N GLN A 19 -15.66 -9.60 -11.41
CA GLN A 19 -15.65 -9.80 -9.96
C GLN A 19 -16.18 -11.17 -9.53
N GLU A 20 -17.21 -11.71 -10.20
CA GLU A 20 -17.74 -13.06 -9.91
C GLU A 20 -16.74 -14.16 -10.29
N LEU A 21 -15.94 -13.93 -11.34
CA LEU A 21 -14.88 -14.88 -11.72
C LEU A 21 -13.75 -14.89 -10.69
N LEU A 22 -13.41 -13.73 -10.15
CA LEU A 22 -12.38 -13.59 -9.11
C LEU A 22 -12.84 -14.19 -7.78
N THR A 23 -14.10 -13.99 -7.39
CA THR A 23 -14.65 -14.63 -6.19
C THR A 23 -14.79 -16.14 -6.36
N ASP A 24 -15.24 -16.64 -7.52
CA ASP A 24 -15.30 -18.08 -7.80
C ASP A 24 -13.90 -18.72 -7.77
N ALA A 25 -12.88 -18.05 -8.32
CA ALA A 25 -11.50 -18.52 -8.29
C ALA A 25 -10.95 -18.55 -6.84
N PHE A 26 -11.27 -17.55 -6.03
CA PHE A 26 -10.88 -17.49 -4.62
C PHE A 26 -11.57 -18.55 -3.75
N ILE A 27 -12.86 -18.81 -4.00
CA ILE A 27 -13.61 -19.86 -3.30
C ILE A 27 -13.04 -21.23 -3.68
N LYS A 28 -12.73 -21.47 -4.96
CA LYS A 28 -12.12 -22.73 -5.42
C LYS A 28 -10.71 -22.93 -4.88
N SER A 29 -9.93 -21.87 -4.64
CA SER A 29 -8.60 -21.98 -4.05
C SER A 29 -8.62 -22.20 -2.53
N GLY A 30 -9.80 -22.36 -1.93
CA GLY A 30 -9.96 -22.78 -0.54
C GLY A 30 -9.60 -21.72 0.50
N GLY A 31 -9.68 -20.44 0.14
CA GLY A 31 -9.46 -19.35 1.09
C GLY A 31 -8.04 -19.27 1.66
N LYS A 32 -7.02 -19.74 0.93
CA LYS A 32 -5.61 -19.50 1.26
C LYS A 32 -5.28 -18.01 1.12
N THR A 33 -5.67 -17.22 2.12
CA THR A 33 -5.30 -15.81 2.25
C THR A 33 -4.04 -15.71 3.11
N THR A 34 -2.93 -16.20 2.58
CA THR A 34 -1.62 -15.75 3.02
C THR A 34 -0.83 -15.54 1.76
N GLN A 35 -1.09 -14.42 1.09
CA GLN A 35 0.00 -13.79 0.39
C GLN A 35 0.94 -13.33 1.49
N GLU A 36 1.97 -14.13 1.75
CA GLU A 36 3.18 -13.60 2.37
C GLU A 36 3.53 -12.39 1.51
N SER A 37 3.45 -11.20 2.11
CA SER A 37 3.84 -9.97 1.44
C SER A 37 5.36 -9.98 1.32
N GLU A 38 5.89 -10.85 0.46
CA GLU A 38 7.22 -10.71 -0.11
C GLU A 38 7.14 -9.63 -1.18
N SER A 39 6.93 -8.38 -0.75
CA SER A 39 7.28 -7.23 -1.57
C SER A 39 8.78 -6.99 -1.45
N TYR A 40 9.59 -7.97 -1.84
CA TYR A 40 10.92 -7.70 -2.35
C TYR A 40 10.71 -7.19 -3.78
N ASN A 41 10.45 -5.87 -3.90
CA ASN A 41 10.48 -5.19 -5.18
C ASN A 41 11.90 -5.29 -5.74
N SER A 42 12.15 -6.34 -6.53
CA SER A 42 13.16 -6.35 -7.57
C SER A 42 12.58 -5.57 -8.76
N ASP A 43 12.57 -4.24 -8.65
CA ASP A 43 12.15 -3.37 -9.75
C ASP A 43 12.84 -2.03 -9.56
N GLU A 44 13.04 -1.30 -10.65
CA GLU A 44 13.88 -0.10 -10.79
C GLU A 44 13.54 1.09 -9.86
N ASN A 45 12.61 0.91 -8.91
CA ASN A 45 12.32 1.73 -7.73
C ASN A 45 13.22 1.45 -6.50
N ALA A 46 14.26 0.61 -6.63
CA ALA A 46 15.21 0.28 -5.56
C ALA A 46 16.02 1.48 -5.01
N LEU A 47 15.80 2.71 -5.51
CA LEU A 47 16.53 3.90 -5.09
C LEU A 47 16.00 4.51 -3.78
N ASP A 48 14.73 4.30 -3.43
CA ASP A 48 14.11 5.00 -2.29
C ASP A 48 13.86 4.02 -1.12
N SER A 49 14.94 3.71 -0.39
CA SER A 49 14.88 2.85 0.80
C SER A 49 14.18 3.58 1.95
N ARG A 50 13.00 3.08 2.33
CA ARG A 50 12.23 3.60 3.47
C ARG A 50 12.44 2.74 4.69
N PHE A 51 12.85 3.37 5.78
CA PHE A 51 13.00 2.72 7.07
C PHE A 51 12.41 3.57 8.20
N THR A 52 11.93 2.91 9.24
CA THR A 52 11.44 3.57 10.45
C THR A 52 12.56 3.65 11.48
N LEU A 53 12.77 4.83 12.05
CA LEU A 53 13.80 5.06 13.06
C LEU A 53 13.19 5.22 14.45
N ARG A 54 13.70 4.48 15.44
CA ARG A 54 13.38 4.70 16.85
C ARG A 54 14.33 5.74 17.43
N ILE A 55 13.83 6.94 17.67
CA ILE A 55 14.58 8.04 18.31
C ILE A 55 13.79 8.64 19.45
N SER A 56 14.50 9.21 20.43
CA SER A 56 13.87 9.88 21.56
C SER A 56 13.08 11.11 21.12
N SER A 57 11.97 11.38 21.82
CA SER A 57 11.14 12.56 21.59
C SER A 57 11.93 13.88 21.70
N LYS A 58 12.91 13.92 22.63
CA LYS A 58 13.82 15.06 22.82
C LYS A 58 14.60 15.39 21.55
N ILE A 59 15.03 14.40 20.78
CA ILE A 59 15.74 14.61 19.52
C ILE A 59 14.79 15.14 18.44
N ILE A 60 13.59 14.56 18.33
CA ILE A 60 12.57 15.03 17.37
C ILE A 60 12.23 16.51 17.62
N GLN A 61 12.05 16.91 18.88
CA GLN A 61 11.76 18.30 19.23
C GLN A 61 12.90 19.25 18.83
N LYS A 62 14.15 18.84 19.03
CA LYS A 62 15.31 19.63 18.57
C LYS A 62 15.34 19.78 17.05
N ILE A 63 15.08 18.70 16.31
CA ILE A 63 14.99 18.72 14.84
C ILE A 63 13.89 19.68 14.40
N ASP A 64 12.69 19.56 14.98
CA ASP A 64 11.57 20.45 14.64
C ASP A 64 11.88 21.92 14.98
N GLY A 65 12.60 22.19 16.07
CA GLY A 65 13.06 23.52 16.43
C GLY A 65 14.05 24.12 15.42
N GLN A 66 15.00 23.33 14.90
CA GLN A 66 15.94 23.80 13.88
C GLN A 66 15.28 23.95 12.51
N ARG A 67 14.40 23.01 12.15
CA ARG A 67 13.62 23.05 10.91
C ARG A 67 12.80 24.33 10.77
N LYS A 68 12.14 24.78 11.85
CA LYS A 68 11.33 26.01 11.89
C LYS A 68 12.11 27.31 11.71
N LYS A 69 13.42 27.31 11.92
CA LYS A 69 14.25 28.52 11.75
C LYS A 69 14.55 28.82 10.28
N ARG A 70 14.37 27.84 9.39
CA ARG A 70 14.62 28.02 7.96
C ARG A 70 13.42 28.70 7.30
N VAL A 71 13.70 29.47 6.24
CA VAL A 71 12.68 30.12 5.43
C VAL A 71 12.04 29.07 4.52
N GLY A 72 10.73 28.88 4.65
CA GLY A 72 9.95 27.93 3.84
C GLY A 72 9.47 26.70 4.61
N VAL A 73 8.64 25.88 3.94
CA VAL A 73 8.06 24.67 4.54
C VAL A 73 8.89 23.45 4.16
N PHE A 74 9.71 22.98 5.09
CA PHE A 74 10.50 21.76 4.92
C PHE A 74 9.88 20.57 5.63
N SER A 75 9.87 19.41 4.98
CA SER A 75 9.50 18.16 5.62
C SER A 75 10.58 17.74 6.63
N ARG A 76 10.18 16.95 7.64
CA ARG A 76 11.14 16.42 8.62
C ARG A 76 12.15 15.47 7.98
N ASN A 77 11.70 14.65 7.00
CA ASN A 77 12.58 13.76 6.24
C ASN A 77 13.62 14.54 5.44
N SER A 78 13.20 15.55 4.67
CA SER A 78 14.12 16.35 3.84
C SER A 78 15.20 17.01 4.69
N TRP A 79 14.82 17.58 5.84
CA TRP A 79 15.76 18.19 6.77
C TRP A 79 16.78 17.18 7.33
N ILE A 80 16.31 15.97 7.69
CA ILE A 80 17.17 14.90 8.21
C ILE A 80 18.15 14.43 7.13
N LEU A 81 17.69 14.23 5.89
CA LEU A 81 18.53 13.80 4.77
C LEU A 81 19.63 14.81 4.46
N GLU A 82 19.30 16.10 4.40
CA GLU A 82 20.29 17.16 4.24
C GLU A 82 21.33 17.15 5.36
N ALA A 83 20.89 17.02 6.62
CA ALA A 83 21.81 16.99 7.76
C ALA A 83 22.76 15.78 7.72
N ILE A 84 22.27 14.62 7.24
CA ILE A 84 23.10 13.44 7.01
C ILE A 84 24.10 13.70 5.88
N GLU A 85 23.65 14.25 4.76
CA GLU A 85 24.50 14.56 3.60
C GLU A 85 25.61 15.56 3.95
N GLU A 86 25.27 16.64 4.65
CA GLU A 86 26.22 17.64 5.16
C GLU A 86 27.30 16.98 6.03
N LYS A 87 26.88 16.07 6.91
CA LYS A 87 27.80 15.38 7.81
C LYS A 87 28.72 14.39 7.07
N LEU A 88 28.24 13.76 6.01
CA LEU A 88 29.03 12.85 5.18
C LEU A 88 30.03 13.58 4.28
N LYS A 89 29.69 14.78 3.78
CA LYS A 89 30.58 15.62 2.96
C LYS A 89 31.69 16.29 3.77
N SER A 90 31.44 16.57 5.04
CA SER A 90 32.39 17.20 5.96
C SER A 90 33.46 16.23 6.51
N LYS A 91 33.69 15.10 5.86
CA LYS A 91 34.61 14.04 6.28
C LYS A 91 35.83 14.01 5.39
#